data_AF-Q0SV37-F1
#
_entry.id   AF-Q0SV37-F1
#
_cell.length_a   1.000
_cell.length_b   1.000
_cell.length_c   1.000
_cell.angle_alpha   90.00
_cell.angle_beta   90.00
_cell.angle_gamma   90.00
#
_symmetry.space_group_name_H-M   'P 1'
#
loop_
_entity.id
_entity.type
_entity.pdbx_description
1 polymer ?
#
loop_
_entity_poly.entity_id
_entity_poly.type
_entity_poly.pdbx_seq_one_letter_code
_entity_poly.pdbx_strand_id
1 'polypeptide(L)'
;MNNGENVNLEEAEVEYKVSKPEVLTIENGMMTGASEGFTDVQVNITVNGNKISSNTVRVKVGNPEVEEEVIVNPVRNFKVTDKTKKNVTVSWEEPEKTYGLEGYVLYKDGKKVKEIGDDKTEFTFKGLNRHTIYNFKIAAKYSNGELSTKESITVRTER
;
A
#
# COMPACT_ATOMS: atom_id res chain seq x y z
N MET A 1 14.06 -47.49 18.66
CA MET A 1 12.64 -47.91 18.62
C MET A 1 12.30 -48.09 17.16
N ASN A 2 11.74 -49.25 16.78
CA ASN A 2 11.68 -49.80 15.42
C ASN A 2 11.54 -48.74 14.29
N ASN A 3 12.28 -48.69 13.16
CA ASN A 3 13.40 -49.44 12.52
C ASN A 3 13.33 -49.37 10.97
N GLY A 4 12.51 -48.49 10.35
CA GLY A 4 12.37 -48.43 8.89
C GLY A 4 11.30 -49.37 8.31
N GLU A 5 10.36 -49.84 9.11
CA GLU A 5 9.14 -50.49 8.62
C GLU A 5 8.20 -49.48 7.96
N ASN A 6 7.73 -49.82 6.75
CA ASN A 6 6.72 -49.03 6.06
C ASN A 6 5.36 -49.26 6.73
N VAL A 7 4.66 -48.17 7.05
CA VAL A 7 3.29 -48.20 7.56
C VAL A 7 2.34 -47.93 6.38
N ASN A 8 1.40 -48.84 6.12
CA ASN A 8 0.32 -48.56 5.16
C ASN A 8 -0.67 -47.56 5.79
N LEU A 9 -0.91 -46.44 5.12
CA LEU A 9 -1.83 -45.39 5.56
C LEU A 9 -3.14 -45.38 4.77
N GLU A 10 -3.35 -46.30 3.82
CA GLU A 10 -4.56 -46.35 2.98
C GLU A 10 -5.85 -46.51 3.80
N GLU A 11 -5.79 -47.24 4.92
CA GLU A 11 -6.92 -47.44 5.84
C GLU A 11 -6.80 -46.58 7.11
N ALA A 12 -5.90 -45.58 7.11
CA ALA A 12 -5.69 -44.76 8.29
C ALA A 12 -6.89 -43.83 8.55
N GLU A 13 -7.30 -43.73 9.81
CA GLU A 13 -8.25 -42.72 10.24
C GLU A 13 -7.50 -41.41 10.50
N VAL A 14 -7.92 -40.33 9.83
CA VAL A 14 -7.35 -39.00 10.01
C VAL A 14 -8.35 -38.11 10.74
N GLU A 15 -7.92 -37.57 11.89
CA GLU A 15 -8.71 -36.64 12.70
C GLU A 15 -7.99 -35.29 12.79
N TYR A 16 -8.70 -34.21 12.48
CA TYR A 16 -8.21 -32.85 12.67
C TYR A 16 -8.75 -32.27 13.98
N LYS A 17 -7.86 -31.84 14.86
CA LYS A 17 -8.22 -31.07 16.06
C LYS A 17 -7.97 -29.59 15.80
N VAL A 18 -9.02 -28.79 15.95
CA VAL A 18 -8.96 -27.34 15.82
C VAL A 18 -9.34 -26.71 17.16
N SER A 19 -8.46 -25.89 17.74
CA SER A 19 -8.68 -25.33 19.08
C SER A 19 -9.87 -24.36 19.15
N LYS A 20 -10.17 -23.71 18.02
CA LYS A 20 -11.23 -22.70 17.86
C LYS A 20 -12.00 -22.95 16.56
N PRO A 21 -13.00 -23.84 16.55
CA PRO A 21 -13.79 -24.14 15.35
C PRO A 21 -14.59 -22.94 14.83
N GLU A 22 -14.86 -21.95 15.67
CA GLU A 22 -15.47 -20.68 15.28
C GLU A 22 -14.56 -19.81 14.38
N VAL A 23 -13.25 -20.05 14.39
CA VAL A 23 -12.27 -19.35 13.53
C VAL A 23 -12.02 -20.13 12.24
N LEU A 24 -11.84 -21.45 12.34
CA LEU A 24 -11.53 -22.34 11.23
C LEU A 24 -12.15 -23.71 11.48
N THR A 25 -12.74 -24.32 10.47
CA THR A 25 -13.09 -25.75 10.49
C THR A 25 -12.24 -26.51 9.48
N ILE A 26 -12.06 -27.81 9.72
CA ILE A 26 -11.42 -28.72 8.76
C ILE A 26 -12.31 -29.95 8.61
N GLU A 27 -12.80 -30.18 7.40
CA GLU A 27 -13.66 -31.31 7.06
C GLU A 27 -13.13 -31.96 5.79
N ASN A 28 -12.95 -33.28 5.79
CA ASN A 28 -12.45 -34.05 4.64
C ASN A 28 -11.14 -33.49 4.03
N GLY A 29 -10.26 -32.96 4.88
CA GLY A 29 -8.99 -32.34 4.46
C GLY A 29 -9.11 -30.95 3.84
N MET A 30 -10.32 -30.37 3.79
CA MET A 30 -10.55 -29.00 3.35
C MET A 30 -10.68 -28.08 4.57
N MET A 31 -9.94 -26.97 4.57
CA MET A 31 -10.06 -25.94 5.60
C MET A 31 -11.07 -24.88 5.16
N THR A 32 -11.93 -24.46 6.08
CA THR A 32 -12.89 -23.36 5.87
C THR A 32 -12.70 -22.31 6.96
N GLY A 33 -12.32 -21.09 6.58
CA GLY A 33 -12.24 -19.96 7.51
C GLY A 33 -13.64 -19.42 7.82
N ALA A 34 -13.96 -19.27 9.11
CA ALA A 34 -15.28 -18.83 9.58
C ALA A 34 -15.26 -17.44 10.24
N SER A 35 -14.17 -17.06 10.90
CA SER A 35 -14.01 -15.73 11.53
C SER A 35 -12.55 -15.33 11.61
N GLU A 36 -12.29 -14.02 11.68
CA GLU A 36 -10.93 -13.52 11.88
C GLU A 36 -10.38 -13.94 13.25
N GLY A 37 -9.12 -14.37 13.28
CA GLY A 37 -8.46 -14.77 14.51
C GLY A 37 -7.33 -15.76 14.30
N PHE A 38 -6.90 -16.35 15.42
CA PHE A 38 -5.90 -17.41 15.44
C PHE A 38 -6.51 -18.69 16.00
N THR A 39 -6.22 -19.81 15.35
CA THR A 39 -6.54 -21.15 15.83
C THR A 39 -5.32 -22.05 15.72
N ASP A 40 -5.27 -23.07 16.56
CA ASP A 40 -4.21 -24.05 16.60
C ASP A 40 -4.77 -25.38 16.03
N VAL A 41 -4.08 -25.95 15.04
CA VAL A 41 -4.48 -27.17 14.32
C VAL A 41 -3.50 -28.29 14.63
N GLN A 42 -4.01 -29.47 14.98
CA GLN A 42 -3.25 -30.70 15.15
C GLN A 42 -3.90 -31.83 14.33
N VAL A 43 -3.07 -32.61 13.64
CA VAL A 43 -3.51 -33.79 12.90
C VAL A 43 -3.22 -35.03 13.73
N ASN A 44 -4.20 -35.90 13.88
CA ASN A 44 -4.00 -37.22 14.44
C ASN A 44 -4.24 -38.28 13.37
N ILE A 45 -3.37 -39.27 13.33
CA ILE A 45 -3.48 -40.42 12.44
C ILE A 45 -3.59 -41.66 13.31
N THR A 46 -4.61 -42.48 13.05
CA THR A 46 -4.80 -43.76 13.73
C THR A 46 -4.68 -44.90 12.72
N VAL A 47 -3.81 -45.87 13.00
CA VAL A 47 -3.63 -47.08 12.19
C VAL A 47 -3.63 -48.30 13.12
N ASN A 48 -4.50 -49.27 12.86
CA ASN A 48 -4.63 -50.49 13.68
C ASN A 48 -4.79 -50.19 15.20
N GLY A 49 -5.52 -49.12 15.52
CA GLY A 49 -5.73 -48.67 16.91
C GLY A 49 -4.59 -47.87 17.54
N ASN A 50 -3.44 -47.73 16.86
CA ASN A 50 -2.33 -46.90 17.33
C ASN A 50 -2.47 -45.48 16.80
N LYS A 51 -2.52 -44.51 17.72
CA LYS A 51 -2.66 -43.09 17.41
C LYS A 51 -1.31 -42.38 17.48
N ILE A 52 -0.99 -41.63 16.42
CA ILE A 52 0.09 -40.66 16.40
C ILE A 52 -0.49 -39.26 16.22
N SER A 53 0.13 -38.26 16.83
CA SER A 53 -0.28 -36.86 16.74
C SER A 53 0.85 -36.02 16.17
N SER A 54 0.51 -35.11 15.28
CA SER A 54 1.45 -34.10 14.79
C SER A 54 1.75 -33.06 15.88
N ASN A 55 2.76 -32.23 15.61
CA ASN A 55 2.86 -30.92 16.26
C ASN A 55 1.65 -30.05 15.90
N THR A 56 1.41 -29.06 16.74
CA THR A 56 0.38 -28.06 16.50
C THR A 56 0.91 -26.96 15.57
N VAL A 57 0.12 -26.60 14.57
CA VAL A 57 0.36 -25.44 13.69
C VAL A 57 -0.62 -24.34 14.06
N ARG A 58 -0.11 -23.14 14.33
CA ARG A 58 -0.96 -21.96 14.52
C ARG A 58 -1.33 -21.37 13.17
N VAL A 59 -2.63 -21.23 12.91
CA VAL A 59 -3.21 -20.68 11.69
C VAL A 59 -3.87 -19.34 12.00
N LYS A 60 -3.53 -18.29 11.24
CA LYS A 60 -4.26 -17.02 11.21
C LYS A 60 -5.33 -17.10 10.13
N VAL A 61 -6.59 -16.89 10.49
CA VAL A 61 -7.71 -16.68 9.55
C VAL A 61 -8.06 -15.21 9.58
N GLY A 62 -8.26 -14.62 8.41
CA GLY A 62 -8.66 -13.24 8.26
C GLY A 62 -8.16 -12.69 6.95
N ASN A 63 -8.62 -11.48 6.63
CA ASN A 63 -8.02 -10.77 5.52
C ASN A 63 -6.54 -10.53 5.88
N PRO A 64 -5.56 -10.83 5.01
CA PRO A 64 -4.23 -10.27 5.21
C PRO A 64 -4.43 -8.75 5.29
N GLU A 65 -4.08 -8.15 6.42
CA GLU A 65 -3.81 -6.71 6.49
C GLU A 65 -2.60 -6.46 5.61
N VAL A 66 -2.84 -6.39 4.29
CA VAL A 66 -1.90 -5.74 3.39
C VAL A 66 -2.16 -4.27 3.65
N GLU A 67 -1.46 -3.72 4.63
CA GLU A 67 -1.30 -2.27 4.71
C GLU A 67 -0.70 -1.87 3.36
N GLU A 68 -1.51 -1.22 2.53
CA GLU A 68 -1.04 -0.78 1.22
C GLU A 68 0.12 0.18 1.47
N GLU A 69 1.27 -0.13 0.90
CA GLU A 69 2.47 0.66 1.16
C GLU A 69 2.34 2.02 0.48
N VAL A 70 2.63 3.10 1.21
CA VAL A 70 2.70 4.44 0.64
C VAL A 70 3.96 4.54 -0.22
N ILE A 71 3.80 4.44 -1.54
CA ILE A 71 4.87 4.63 -2.52
C ILE A 71 4.89 6.09 -2.96
N VAL A 72 5.97 6.79 -2.64
CA VAL A 72 6.11 8.22 -2.90
C VAL A 72 6.58 8.49 -4.34
N ASN A 73 5.65 8.89 -5.20
CA ASN A 73 5.94 9.29 -6.58
C ASN A 73 5.83 10.82 -6.79
N PRO A 74 6.65 11.41 -7.68
CA PRO A 74 6.52 12.80 -8.09
C PRO A 74 5.23 13.02 -8.91
N VAL A 75 4.80 14.29 -8.99
CA VAL A 75 3.78 14.66 -9.97
C VAL A 75 4.31 14.41 -11.39
N ARG A 76 3.41 14.23 -12.35
CA ARG A 76 3.78 14.02 -13.75
C ARG A 76 3.40 15.23 -14.59
N ASN A 77 4.02 15.38 -15.75
CA ASN A 77 3.65 16.36 -16.76
C ASN A 77 3.49 17.81 -16.24
N PHE A 78 4.35 18.23 -15.30
CA PHE A 78 4.34 19.58 -14.75
C PHE A 78 4.72 20.62 -15.80
N LYS A 79 3.80 21.52 -16.14
CA LYS A 79 3.94 22.45 -17.26
C LYS A 79 3.24 23.78 -17.02
N VAL A 80 3.62 24.80 -17.80
CA VAL A 80 2.90 26.08 -17.87
C VAL A 80 1.73 25.95 -18.84
N THR A 81 0.53 26.34 -18.42
CA THR A 81 -0.68 26.37 -19.27
C THR A 81 -1.05 27.78 -19.73
N ASP A 82 -0.81 28.78 -18.88
CA ASP A 82 -1.03 30.18 -19.20
C ASP A 82 0.04 31.08 -18.58
N LYS A 83 0.33 32.20 -19.22
CA LYS A 83 1.32 33.15 -18.78
C LYS A 83 0.97 34.56 -19.20
N THR A 84 1.03 35.47 -18.24
CA THR A 84 0.83 36.91 -18.45
C THR A 84 1.99 37.71 -17.87
N LYS A 85 1.88 39.05 -17.89
CA LYS A 85 2.85 39.97 -17.25
C LYS A 85 2.91 39.84 -15.73
N LYS A 86 1.83 39.34 -15.10
CA LYS A 86 1.67 39.33 -13.64
C LYS A 86 1.34 37.96 -13.06
N ASN A 87 0.98 36.99 -13.89
CA ASN A 87 0.56 35.67 -13.45
C ASN A 87 1.18 34.57 -14.31
N VAL A 88 1.37 33.40 -13.73
CA VAL A 88 1.70 32.15 -14.42
C VAL A 88 0.78 31.06 -13.88
N THR A 89 0.08 30.37 -14.76
CA THR A 89 -0.71 29.18 -14.42
C THR A 89 0.06 27.94 -14.83
N VAL A 90 0.11 26.98 -13.91
CA VAL A 90 0.80 25.70 -14.09
C VAL A 90 -0.18 24.57 -13.86
N SER A 91 -0.04 23.49 -14.60
CA SER A 91 -0.78 22.26 -14.38
C SER A 91 0.14 21.05 -14.30
N TRP A 92 -0.36 19.97 -13.73
CA TRP A 92 0.33 18.70 -13.58
C TRP A 92 -0.68 17.56 -13.62
N GLU A 93 -0.16 16.34 -13.76
CA GLU A 93 -0.90 15.11 -13.54
C GLU A 93 -0.52 14.50 -12.20
N GLU A 94 -1.44 13.76 -11.62
CA GLU A 94 -1.21 13.03 -10.38
C GLU A 94 -0.03 12.05 -10.52
N PRO A 95 0.65 11.73 -9.40
CA PRO A 95 1.68 10.71 -9.37
C PRO A 95 1.19 9.33 -9.89
N GLU A 96 2.12 8.46 -10.26
CA GLU A 96 1.79 7.11 -10.76
C GLU A 96 1.06 6.25 -9.71
N LYS A 97 1.42 6.41 -8.43
CA LYS A 97 0.75 5.81 -7.28
C LYS A 97 0.21 6.92 -6.39
N THR A 98 -1.05 6.80 -5.99
CA THR A 98 -1.76 7.83 -5.23
C THR A 98 -2.24 7.33 -3.87
N TYR A 99 -1.94 6.08 -3.50
CA TYR A 99 -2.23 5.60 -2.14
C TYR A 99 -1.51 6.47 -1.11
N GLY A 100 -2.28 7.06 -0.19
CA GLY A 100 -1.77 7.99 0.82
C GLY A 100 -1.45 9.39 0.31
N LEU A 101 -1.77 9.77 -0.93
CA LEU A 101 -1.59 11.14 -1.41
C LEU A 101 -2.52 12.09 -0.64
N GLU A 102 -1.97 13.16 -0.04
CA GLU A 102 -2.73 14.20 0.68
C GLU A 102 -2.82 15.51 -0.12
N GLY A 103 -1.91 15.70 -1.08
CA GLY A 103 -1.91 16.87 -1.94
C GLY A 103 -0.54 17.31 -2.39
N TYR A 104 -0.37 18.62 -2.57
CA TYR A 104 0.79 19.18 -3.25
C TYR A 104 1.36 20.40 -2.54
N VAL A 105 2.69 20.50 -2.52
CA VAL A 105 3.43 21.65 -2.01
C VAL A 105 4.06 22.41 -3.15
N LEU A 106 3.65 23.68 -3.32
CA LEU A 106 4.13 24.57 -4.38
C LEU A 106 5.20 25.52 -3.86
N TYR A 107 6.21 25.74 -4.69
CA TYR A 107 7.35 26.61 -4.39
C TYR A 107 7.57 27.61 -5.51
N LYS A 108 8.06 28.79 -5.13
CA LYS A 108 8.54 29.84 -6.03
C LYS A 108 9.92 30.30 -5.55
N ASP A 109 10.92 30.20 -6.43
CA ASP A 109 12.31 30.58 -6.16
C ASP A 109 12.85 29.95 -4.87
N GLY A 110 12.57 28.65 -4.69
CA GLY A 110 13.00 27.86 -3.53
C GLY A 110 12.16 28.06 -2.27
N LYS A 111 11.25 29.04 -2.22
CA LYS A 111 10.38 29.27 -1.05
C LYS A 111 9.03 28.58 -1.23
N LYS A 112 8.57 27.88 -0.19
CA LYS A 112 7.21 27.33 -0.13
C LYS A 112 6.20 28.47 -0.20
N VAL A 113 5.25 28.35 -1.12
CA VAL A 113 4.19 29.33 -1.35
C VAL A 113 2.87 28.83 -0.79
N LYS A 114 2.55 27.56 -1.03
CA LYS A 114 1.23 27.01 -0.71
C LYS A 114 1.27 25.48 -0.57
N GLU A 115 0.39 24.95 0.28
CA GLU A 115 -0.08 23.56 0.19
C GLU A 115 -1.54 23.57 -0.28
N ILE A 116 -1.88 22.64 -1.17
CA ILE A 116 -3.23 22.44 -1.71
C ILE A 116 -3.57 20.95 -1.67
N GLY A 117 -4.86 20.63 -1.72
CA GLY A 117 -5.36 19.25 -1.70
C GLY A 117 -4.98 18.46 -2.96
N ASP A 118 -5.10 17.15 -2.85
CA ASP A 118 -4.94 16.15 -3.90
C ASP A 118 -5.96 16.31 -5.04
N ASP A 119 -7.13 16.89 -4.75
CA ASP A 119 -8.19 17.25 -5.70
C ASP A 119 -7.82 18.35 -6.71
N LYS A 120 -6.59 18.89 -6.65
CA LYS A 120 -6.11 19.98 -7.53
C LYS A 120 -5.01 19.52 -8.48
N THR A 121 -5.15 19.87 -9.75
CA THR A 121 -4.14 19.61 -10.79
C THR A 121 -3.69 20.89 -11.50
N GLU A 122 -4.08 22.06 -10.99
CA GLU A 122 -3.72 23.37 -11.52
C GLU A 122 -3.52 24.41 -10.39
N PHE A 123 -2.60 25.35 -10.60
CA PHE A 123 -2.40 26.49 -9.72
C PHE A 123 -1.92 27.73 -10.48
N THR A 124 -2.45 28.91 -10.12
CA THR A 124 -1.98 30.20 -10.64
C THR A 124 -1.12 30.95 -9.63
N PHE A 125 0.16 31.14 -9.93
CA PHE A 125 1.03 32.08 -9.24
C PHE A 125 0.68 33.50 -9.66
N LYS A 126 0.12 34.29 -8.73
CA LYS A 126 -0.29 35.69 -8.96
C LYS A 126 0.72 36.69 -8.40
N GLY A 127 0.62 37.94 -8.84
CA GLY A 127 1.37 39.06 -8.26
C GLY A 127 2.87 39.04 -8.61
N LEU A 128 3.22 38.52 -9.78
CA LEU A 128 4.58 38.45 -10.29
C LEU A 128 5.03 39.79 -10.89
N ASN A 129 6.33 39.95 -11.08
CA ASN A 129 6.88 41.07 -11.84
C ASN A 129 6.91 40.74 -13.33
N ARG A 130 6.67 41.75 -14.17
CA ARG A 130 6.76 41.62 -15.64
C ARG A 130 8.20 41.36 -16.05
N HIS A 131 8.39 40.67 -17.17
CA HIS A 131 9.70 40.35 -17.74
C HIS A 131 10.71 39.75 -16.75
N THR A 132 10.24 39.01 -15.74
CA THR A 132 11.06 38.46 -14.66
C THR A 132 11.08 36.94 -14.76
N ILE A 133 12.25 36.33 -14.57
CA ILE A 133 12.40 34.87 -14.54
C ILE A 133 12.01 34.38 -13.15
N TYR A 134 11.17 33.35 -13.12
CA TYR A 134 10.79 32.61 -11.92
C TYR A 134 11.10 31.14 -12.09
N ASN A 135 11.48 30.48 -11.00
CA ASN A 135 11.53 29.03 -10.92
C ASN A 135 10.37 28.53 -10.05
N PHE A 136 9.46 27.78 -10.65
CA PHE A 136 8.36 27.13 -9.94
C PHE A 136 8.69 25.67 -9.73
N LYS A 137 8.37 25.16 -8.54
CA LYS A 137 8.50 23.75 -8.21
C LYS A 137 7.24 23.22 -7.54
N ILE A 138 7.02 21.92 -7.65
CA ILE A 138 5.95 21.21 -6.99
C ILE A 138 6.46 19.86 -6.49
N ALA A 139 6.02 19.45 -5.31
CA ALA A 139 6.16 18.09 -4.78
C ALA A 139 4.79 17.58 -4.34
N ALA A 140 4.55 16.28 -4.53
CA ALA A 140 3.43 15.59 -3.92
C ALA A 140 3.73 15.32 -2.43
N LYS A 141 2.70 15.37 -1.59
CA LYS A 141 2.74 15.16 -0.15
C LYS A 141 1.89 13.96 0.21
N TYR A 142 2.44 13.05 1.00
CA TYR A 142 1.78 11.81 1.38
C TYR A 142 1.53 11.75 2.90
N SER A 143 0.59 10.90 3.29
CA SER A 143 0.10 10.71 4.67
C SER A 143 1.15 10.12 5.61
N ASN A 144 2.18 9.48 5.07
CA ASN A 144 3.37 9.07 5.83
C ASN A 144 4.31 10.25 6.18
N GLY A 145 3.97 11.48 5.76
CA GLY A 145 4.73 12.70 6.01
C GLY A 145 5.84 12.99 4.99
N GLU A 146 6.05 12.10 4.02
CA GLU A 146 7.07 12.28 2.99
C GLU A 146 6.61 13.21 1.86
N LEU A 147 7.60 13.87 1.25
CA LEU A 147 7.44 14.65 0.02
C LEU A 147 8.18 13.96 -1.11
N SER A 148 7.56 13.91 -2.28
CA SER A 148 8.24 13.40 -3.47
C SER A 148 9.34 14.33 -3.97
N THR A 149 10.15 13.80 -4.89
CA THR A 149 11.07 14.62 -5.69
C THR A 149 10.32 15.76 -6.36
N LYS A 150 10.95 16.93 -6.40
CA LYS A 150 10.33 18.14 -6.94
C LYS A 150 10.44 18.17 -8.45
N GLU A 151 9.31 18.34 -9.12
CA GLU A 151 9.29 18.77 -10.51
C GLU A 151 9.49 20.28 -10.59
N SER A 152 10.18 20.75 -11.65
CA SER A 152 10.56 22.15 -11.77
C SER A 152 10.42 22.68 -13.18
N ILE A 153 9.96 23.93 -13.28
CA ILE A 153 9.92 24.68 -14.52
C ILE A 153 10.42 26.11 -14.28
N THR A 154 11.20 26.61 -15.24
CA THR A 154 11.70 27.99 -15.21
C THR A 154 11.03 28.75 -16.34
N VAL A 155 10.41 29.88 -16.01
CA VAL A 155 9.66 30.67 -16.99
C VAL A 155 9.86 32.17 -16.75
N ARG A 156 9.94 32.94 -17.84
CA ARG A 156 9.93 34.40 -17.80
C ARG A 156 8.55 34.94 -18.13
N THR A 157 8.00 35.77 -17.25
CA THR A 157 6.73 36.49 -17.46
C THR A 157 6.80 37.42 -18.68
N GLU A 158 5.64 37.79 -19.20
CA GLU A 158 5.56 38.65 -20.37
C GLU A 158 6.03 40.09 -20.09
N ARG A 159 6.32 40.83 -21.16
CA ARG A 159 6.74 42.24 -21.11
C ARG A 159 5.59 43.20 -20.85
#